data_AF-A0A7C4YNY4-F1
#
_entry.id   AF-A0A7C4YNY4-F1
#
_cell.length_a   1.000
_cell.length_b   1.000
_cell.length_c   1.000
_cell.angle_alpha   90.00
_cell.angle_beta   90.00
_cell.angle_gamma   90.00
#
_symmetry.space_group_name_H-M   'P 1'
#
loop_
_entity.id
_entity.type
_entity.pdbx_description
1 polymer ?
#
loop_
_entity_poly.entity_id
_entity_poly.type
_entity_poly.pdbx_seq_one_letter_code
_entity_poly.pdbx_strand_id
1 'polypeptide(L)'
;MCLFEYTGCLHVHISPGKYHDLLDEIAYDAKKASLNFLLLTPHTPSSLKHQEYFSVEGYRNNVLILAGEEADEKSGKNHILVYGNKNWLGKKPVETMVSSIKENDLLSFAAHPDGKHRLFGFESDHRWTKRHLLENLSGIEVWSLLFDFSRKTNPSNVVFRYFGFPENLDGPLSSTLKLWDRILEKRKFTGVAGLDIHHLKFGMKYLDIKKTFEYGFAFKVLRNHLLCEECLSGDIEKDIKIIAGAFKKGRLFFANDFLADSKGFFFGSEDKKITMGDSIKIGENLLVKLPGKCDVI
;
A
#
# COMPACT_ATOMS: atom_id res chain seq x y z
N MET A 1 14.14 5.27 23.52
CA MET A 1 13.03 4.33 23.22
C MET A 1 13.53 3.37 22.13
N CYS A 2 13.13 2.10 22.13
CA CYS A 2 13.50 1.18 21.04
C CYS A 2 12.36 1.17 20.02
N LEU A 3 12.65 1.50 18.77
CA LEU A 3 11.70 1.36 17.67
C LEU A 3 11.98 0.03 16.96
N PHE A 4 10.93 -0.72 16.68
CA PHE A 4 10.94 -1.96 15.92
C PHE A 4 10.48 -1.69 14.50
N GLU A 5 11.18 -2.28 13.54
CA GLU A 5 10.87 -2.11 12.12
C GLU A 5 10.14 -3.34 11.58
N TYR A 6 8.97 -3.11 10.97
CA TYR A 6 8.18 -4.16 10.32
C TYR A 6 7.90 -3.81 8.87
N THR A 7 8.21 -4.76 7.99
CA THR A 7 8.01 -4.61 6.54
C THR A 7 6.74 -5.25 6.07
N GLY A 8 5.99 -4.58 5.20
CA GLY A 8 4.79 -5.15 4.61
C GLY A 8 4.37 -4.48 3.32
N CYS A 9 3.46 -5.15 2.62
CA CYS A 9 2.86 -4.69 1.39
C CYS A 9 1.36 -4.43 1.59
N LEU A 10 0.84 -3.47 0.85
CA LEU A 10 -0.58 -3.14 0.79
C LEU A 10 -1.02 -2.96 -0.66
N HIS A 11 -2.33 -2.82 -0.84
CA HIS A 11 -2.95 -2.78 -2.15
C HIS A 11 -2.74 -4.10 -2.90
N VAL A 12 -3.16 -5.20 -2.28
CA VAL A 12 -2.99 -6.56 -2.81
C VAL A 12 -4.35 -7.15 -3.06
N HIS A 13 -4.66 -7.38 -4.34
CA HIS A 13 -5.94 -7.93 -4.74
C HIS A 13 -5.96 -9.43 -4.57
N ILE A 14 -7.08 -9.96 -4.09
CA ILE A 14 -7.38 -11.39 -4.02
C ILE A 14 -8.85 -11.57 -4.40
N SER A 15 -9.23 -12.60 -5.16
CA SER A 15 -10.65 -12.73 -5.52
C SER A 15 -11.48 -13.09 -4.27
N PRO A 16 -12.53 -12.33 -3.89
CA PRO A 16 -13.38 -12.69 -2.76
C PRO A 16 -14.11 -14.04 -2.94
N GLY A 17 -14.23 -14.53 -4.17
CA GLY A 17 -14.78 -15.86 -4.45
C GLY A 17 -13.75 -17.00 -4.44
N LYS A 18 -12.45 -16.70 -4.34
CA LYS A 18 -11.35 -17.70 -4.41
C LYS A 18 -10.29 -17.48 -3.34
N TYR A 19 -10.55 -16.68 -2.31
CA TYR A 19 -9.52 -16.34 -1.33
C TYR A 19 -9.04 -17.58 -0.58
N HIS A 20 -9.92 -18.54 -0.27
CA HIS A 20 -9.54 -19.77 0.40
C HIS A 20 -8.44 -20.53 -0.34
N ASP A 21 -8.53 -20.63 -1.68
CA ASP A 21 -7.57 -21.38 -2.50
C ASP A 21 -6.23 -20.64 -2.65
N LEU A 22 -6.25 -19.30 -2.59
CA LEU A 22 -5.08 -18.45 -2.90
C LEU A 22 -4.35 -17.94 -1.66
N LEU A 23 -5.02 -17.92 -0.50
CA LEU A 23 -4.50 -17.25 0.69
C LEU A 23 -3.21 -17.89 1.21
N ASP A 24 -3.11 -19.22 1.18
CA ASP A 24 -1.91 -19.91 1.65
C ASP A 24 -0.72 -19.72 0.70
N GLU A 25 -0.97 -19.68 -0.62
CA GLU A 25 0.03 -19.33 -1.64
C GLU A 25 0.55 -17.91 -1.43
N ILE A 26 -0.36 -16.94 -1.28
CA ILE A 26 -0.03 -15.53 -1.06
C ILE A 26 0.76 -15.35 0.25
N ALA A 27 0.32 -15.98 1.35
CA ALA A 27 1.02 -15.90 2.63
C ALA A 27 2.41 -16.56 2.56
N TYR A 28 2.56 -17.63 1.78
CA TYR A 28 3.84 -18.29 1.56
C TYR A 28 4.81 -17.41 0.75
N ASP A 29 4.32 -16.76 -0.30
CA ASP A 29 5.08 -15.78 -1.08
C ASP A 29 5.50 -14.58 -0.22
N ALA A 30 4.60 -14.08 0.64
CA ALA A 30 4.91 -13.02 1.59
C ALA A 30 6.01 -13.43 2.58
N LYS A 31 5.95 -14.65 3.12
CA LYS A 31 7.00 -15.22 3.97
C LYS A 31 8.34 -15.30 3.23
N LYS A 32 8.34 -15.79 1.98
CA LYS A 32 9.54 -15.87 1.14
C LYS A 32 10.13 -14.51 0.81
N ALA A 33 9.29 -13.48 0.75
CA ALA A 33 9.69 -12.09 0.60
C ALA A 33 10.05 -11.42 1.93
N SER A 34 10.08 -12.16 3.05
CA SER A 34 10.42 -11.65 4.39
C SER A 34 9.51 -10.53 4.88
N LEU A 35 8.23 -10.55 4.46
CA LEU A 35 7.23 -9.62 4.98
C LEU A 35 6.77 -10.02 6.38
N ASN A 36 6.46 -9.03 7.21
CA ASN A 36 5.86 -9.20 8.53
C ASN A 36 4.33 -9.12 8.46
N PHE A 37 3.79 -8.29 7.55
CA PHE A 37 2.35 -8.15 7.37
C PHE A 37 1.99 -7.97 5.89
N LEU A 38 0.72 -8.25 5.58
CA LEU A 38 0.14 -8.07 4.26
C LEU A 38 -1.28 -7.51 4.40
N LEU A 39 -1.57 -6.39 3.73
CA LEU A 39 -2.92 -5.83 3.65
C LEU A 39 -3.57 -6.18 2.31
N LEU A 40 -4.49 -7.15 2.37
CA LEU A 40 -5.31 -7.58 1.24
C LEU A 40 -6.48 -6.60 1.07
N THR A 41 -6.68 -6.10 -0.13
CA THR A 41 -7.69 -5.07 -0.45
C THR A 41 -8.35 -5.37 -1.79
N PRO A 42 -9.13 -6.45 -1.89
CA PRO A 42 -9.86 -6.73 -3.12
C PRO A 42 -10.92 -5.67 -3.39
N HIS A 43 -11.28 -5.52 -4.66
CA HIS A 43 -12.48 -4.78 -5.02
C HIS A 43 -13.74 -5.36 -4.37
N THR A 44 -14.68 -4.47 -4.08
CA THR A 44 -16.02 -4.85 -3.62
C THR A 44 -16.64 -5.92 -4.54
N PRO A 45 -17.03 -7.10 -4.02
CA PRO A 45 -17.72 -8.10 -4.81
C PRO A 45 -19.12 -7.62 -5.23
N SER A 46 -19.60 -8.08 -6.39
CA SER A 46 -20.97 -7.78 -6.85
C SER A 46 -22.06 -8.36 -5.94
N SER A 47 -21.72 -9.38 -5.15
CA SER A 47 -22.59 -10.00 -4.16
C SER A 47 -21.94 -9.91 -2.78
N LEU A 48 -22.70 -9.44 -1.79
CA LEU A 48 -22.27 -9.39 -0.38
C LEU A 48 -22.13 -10.78 0.27
N LYS A 49 -22.31 -11.86 -0.49
CA LYS A 49 -22.14 -13.25 -0.03
C LYS A 49 -20.71 -13.59 0.40
N HIS A 50 -19.72 -12.75 0.09
CA HIS A 50 -18.31 -12.96 0.47
C HIS A 50 -17.94 -12.23 1.76
N GLN A 51 -18.86 -12.12 2.71
CA GLN A 51 -18.64 -11.43 3.99
C GLN A 51 -17.60 -12.15 4.87
N GLU A 52 -17.50 -13.47 4.73
CA GLU A 52 -16.53 -14.31 5.45
C GLU A 52 -15.08 -13.99 5.10
N TYR A 53 -14.81 -13.28 4.00
CA TYR A 53 -13.47 -12.81 3.66
C TYR A 53 -12.80 -12.04 4.80
N PHE A 54 -13.53 -11.22 5.57
CA PHE A 54 -12.91 -10.45 6.68
C PHE A 54 -12.49 -11.31 7.88
N SER A 55 -12.88 -12.59 7.91
CA SER A 55 -12.46 -13.55 8.93
C SER A 55 -11.07 -14.17 8.65
N VAL A 56 -10.49 -13.89 7.48
CA VAL A 56 -9.17 -14.45 7.10
C VAL A 56 -7.99 -13.81 7.82
N GLU A 57 -8.23 -12.74 8.56
CA GLU A 57 -7.19 -12.07 9.34
C GLU A 57 -6.49 -13.02 10.32
N GLY A 58 -5.22 -12.74 10.55
CA GLY A 58 -4.40 -13.49 11.49
C GLY A 58 -3.09 -13.96 10.88
N TYR A 59 -2.35 -14.72 11.67
CA TYR A 59 -1.05 -15.21 11.25
C TYR A 59 -1.18 -16.40 10.32
N ARG A 60 -0.55 -16.28 9.15
CA ARG A 60 -0.34 -17.39 8.20
C ARG A 60 1.11 -17.37 7.76
N ASN A 61 1.80 -18.50 7.84
CA ASN A 61 3.22 -18.56 7.47
C ASN A 61 4.09 -17.52 8.20
N ASN A 62 3.76 -17.17 9.46
CA ASN A 62 4.37 -16.11 10.27
C ASN A 62 4.24 -14.69 9.69
N VAL A 63 3.31 -14.48 8.76
CA VAL A 63 2.93 -13.17 8.22
C VAL A 63 1.55 -12.81 8.78
N LEU A 64 1.41 -11.60 9.32
CA LEU A 64 0.12 -11.08 9.76
C LEU A 64 -0.71 -10.66 8.55
N ILE A 65 -1.78 -11.39 8.27
CA ILE A 65 -2.74 -11.06 7.21
C ILE A 65 -3.78 -10.08 7.76
N LEU A 66 -3.94 -8.96 7.07
CA LEU A 66 -4.95 -7.94 7.30
C LEU A 66 -5.95 -7.96 6.15
N ALA A 67 -7.25 -7.99 6.47
CA ALA A 67 -8.32 -8.04 5.48
C ALA A 67 -9.01 -6.68 5.38
N GLY A 68 -8.68 -5.94 4.33
CA GLY A 68 -9.32 -4.67 3.95
C GLY A 68 -10.09 -4.79 2.64
N GLU A 69 -10.44 -3.65 2.08
CA GLU A 69 -11.25 -3.51 0.85
C GLU A 69 -10.67 -2.37 0.00
N GLU A 70 -10.64 -2.53 -1.32
CA GLU A 70 -10.56 -1.37 -2.22
C GLU A 70 -11.99 -0.99 -2.61
N ALA A 71 -12.54 -0.02 -1.87
CA ALA A 71 -13.89 0.46 -2.06
C ALA A 71 -13.92 1.45 -3.23
N ASP A 72 -14.84 1.26 -4.15
CA ASP A 72 -14.95 2.02 -5.40
C ASP A 72 -16.36 2.56 -5.60
N GLU A 73 -16.48 3.70 -6.28
CA GLU A 73 -17.79 4.18 -6.73
C GLU A 73 -18.11 3.61 -8.13
N LYS A 74 -19.39 3.59 -8.52
CA LYS A 74 -19.83 3.03 -9.82
C LYS A 74 -19.17 3.65 -11.06
N SER A 75 -18.63 4.87 -10.93
CA SER A 75 -17.91 5.55 -12.02
C SER A 75 -16.55 4.90 -12.33
N GLY A 76 -16.04 4.03 -11.44
CA GLY A 76 -14.69 3.48 -11.50
C GLY A 76 -13.61 4.46 -11.06
N LYS A 77 -13.97 5.60 -10.46
CA LYS A 77 -13.03 6.62 -9.96
C LYS A 77 -13.01 6.65 -8.43
N ASN A 78 -12.06 7.40 -7.88
CA ASN A 78 -11.99 7.70 -6.45
C ASN A 78 -11.93 6.44 -5.56
N HIS A 79 -11.05 5.50 -5.89
CA HIS A 79 -10.88 4.27 -5.11
C HIS A 79 -10.24 4.56 -3.75
N ILE A 80 -10.71 3.88 -2.71
CA ILE A 80 -10.21 4.00 -1.34
C ILE A 80 -9.77 2.62 -0.84
N LEU A 81 -8.53 2.50 -0.39
CA LEU A 81 -8.11 1.35 0.43
C LEU A 81 -8.64 1.55 1.84
N VAL A 82 -9.41 0.61 2.36
CA VAL A 82 -10.05 0.69 3.68
C VAL A 82 -9.70 -0.51 4.52
N TYR A 83 -9.36 -0.27 5.78
CA TYR A 83 -9.04 -1.29 6.77
C TYR A 83 -9.72 -1.02 8.11
N GLY A 84 -10.05 -2.09 8.85
CA GLY A 84 -10.67 -2.05 10.17
C GLY A 84 -12.18 -2.26 10.17
N ASN A 85 -12.82 -2.25 8.99
CA ASN A 85 -14.22 -2.64 8.86
C ASN A 85 -14.33 -4.15 8.73
N LYS A 86 -15.35 -4.73 9.38
CA LYS A 86 -15.68 -6.17 9.25
C LYS A 86 -16.78 -6.45 8.25
N ASN A 87 -17.22 -5.41 7.53
CA ASN A 87 -18.22 -5.46 6.47
C ASN A 87 -17.73 -4.70 5.24
N TRP A 88 -18.19 -5.12 4.06
CA TRP A 88 -17.96 -4.35 2.83
C TRP A 88 -18.61 -2.96 2.97
N LEU A 89 -17.86 -1.89 2.74
CA LEU A 89 -18.45 -0.57 2.52
C LEU A 89 -19.34 -0.60 1.30
N GLY A 90 -18.93 -1.34 0.27
CA GLY A 90 -19.73 -1.55 -0.93
C GLY A 90 -19.52 -0.48 -1.99
N LYS A 91 -20.03 -0.73 -3.20
CA LYS A 91 -19.99 0.24 -4.29
C LYS A 91 -20.96 1.40 -4.06
N LYS A 92 -20.47 2.49 -3.48
CA LYS A 92 -21.25 3.68 -3.09
C LYS A 92 -20.61 4.96 -3.63
N PRO A 93 -21.33 6.10 -3.67
CA PRO A 93 -20.70 7.40 -3.92
C PRO A 93 -19.56 7.66 -2.92
N VAL A 94 -18.45 8.20 -3.40
CA VAL A 94 -17.24 8.41 -2.56
C VAL A 94 -17.50 9.26 -1.32
N GLU A 95 -18.42 10.24 -1.37
CA GLU A 95 -18.84 11.04 -0.22
C GLU A 95 -19.44 10.16 0.88
N THR A 96 -20.30 9.22 0.51
CA THR A 96 -20.91 8.27 1.47
C THR A 96 -19.87 7.35 2.07
N MET A 97 -18.90 6.88 1.27
CA MET A 97 -17.79 6.05 1.76
C MET A 97 -16.92 6.83 2.74
N VAL A 98 -16.54 8.07 2.40
CA VAL A 98 -15.73 8.96 3.25
C VAL A 98 -16.44 9.27 4.57
N SER A 99 -17.74 9.55 4.55
CA SER A 99 -18.52 9.75 5.77
C SER A 99 -18.51 8.50 6.66
N SER A 100 -18.75 7.32 6.08
CA SER A 100 -18.73 6.06 6.82
C SER A 100 -17.34 5.73 7.41
N ILE A 101 -16.28 5.99 6.65
CA ILE A 101 -14.89 5.85 7.12
C ILE A 101 -14.65 6.73 8.34
N LYS A 102 -15.10 7.99 8.31
CA LYS A 102 -14.94 8.94 9.41
C LYS A 102 -15.77 8.54 10.64
N GLU A 103 -17.02 8.14 10.44
CA GLU A 103 -17.94 7.72 11.51
C GLU A 103 -17.42 6.48 12.26
N ASN A 104 -16.71 5.58 11.58
CA ASN A 104 -16.23 4.32 12.14
C ASN A 104 -14.72 4.33 12.45
N ASP A 105 -14.04 5.48 12.37
CA ASP A 105 -12.58 5.64 12.57
C ASP A 105 -11.72 4.60 11.81
N LEU A 106 -12.10 4.35 10.57
CA LEU A 106 -11.46 3.35 9.71
C LEU A 106 -10.13 3.88 9.15
N LEU A 107 -9.12 3.01 9.10
CA LEU A 107 -7.87 3.32 8.41
C LEU A 107 -8.15 3.37 6.91
N SER A 108 -7.76 4.45 6.25
CA SER A 108 -8.09 4.65 4.83
C SER A 108 -7.04 5.42 4.04
N PHE A 109 -6.80 4.98 2.81
CA PHE A 109 -5.87 5.64 1.88
C PHE A 109 -6.54 5.88 0.54
N ALA A 110 -6.37 7.08 -0.04
CA ALA A 110 -6.74 7.31 -1.44
C ALA A 110 -5.84 6.47 -2.35
N ALA A 111 -6.42 5.47 -3.02
CA ALA A 111 -5.70 4.64 -3.98
C ALA A 111 -5.42 5.43 -5.26
N HIS A 112 -4.23 5.26 -5.82
CA HIS A 112 -3.73 5.77 -7.11
C HIS A 112 -4.41 7.08 -7.53
N PRO A 113 -4.21 8.20 -6.81
CA PRO A 113 -4.94 9.46 -7.01
C PRO A 113 -4.86 10.02 -8.43
N ASP A 114 -3.73 9.78 -9.10
CA ASP A 114 -3.44 10.14 -10.48
C ASP A 114 -3.50 8.92 -11.44
N GLY A 115 -4.08 7.80 -11.00
CA GLY A 115 -4.12 6.51 -11.66
C GLY A 115 -4.84 6.52 -13.00
N LYS A 116 -4.09 6.76 -14.07
CA LYS A 116 -4.55 6.66 -15.45
C LYS A 116 -3.48 6.02 -16.32
N HIS A 117 -3.87 5.03 -17.11
CA HIS A 117 -2.96 4.41 -18.07
C HIS A 117 -3.69 3.87 -19.30
N ARG A 118 -2.92 3.61 -20.36
CA ARG A 118 -3.41 2.96 -21.57
C ARG A 118 -2.46 1.83 -21.94
N LEU A 119 -2.91 0.59 -21.80
CA LEU A 119 -2.12 -0.60 -22.11
C LEU A 119 -2.88 -1.48 -23.11
N PHE A 120 -2.19 -1.96 -24.15
CA PHE A 120 -2.79 -2.81 -25.21
C PHE A 120 -4.08 -2.25 -25.83
N GLY A 121 -4.20 -0.92 -25.92
CA GLY A 121 -5.37 -0.24 -26.47
C GLY A 121 -6.53 -0.03 -25.49
N PHE A 122 -6.46 -0.62 -24.29
CA PHE A 122 -7.43 -0.40 -23.21
C PHE A 122 -7.01 0.78 -22.35
N GLU A 123 -7.91 1.74 -22.15
CA GLU A 123 -7.72 2.85 -21.23
C GLU A 123 -8.37 2.52 -19.89
N SER A 124 -7.63 2.77 -18.82
CA SER A 124 -8.08 2.68 -17.44
C SER A 124 -7.86 4.06 -16.80
N ASP A 125 -8.93 4.62 -16.22
CA ASP A 125 -8.92 5.95 -15.61
C ASP A 125 -9.64 5.88 -14.26
N HIS A 126 -8.85 5.66 -13.22
CA HIS A 126 -9.30 5.57 -11.82
C HIS A 126 -9.04 6.86 -11.04
N ARG A 127 -8.61 7.93 -11.72
CA ARG A 127 -8.17 9.19 -11.10
C ARG A 127 -9.21 9.74 -10.14
N TRP A 128 -8.70 10.29 -9.04
CA TRP A 128 -9.52 11.02 -8.09
C TRP A 128 -9.98 12.36 -8.67
N THR A 129 -11.30 12.49 -8.88
CA THR A 129 -11.97 13.72 -9.32
C THR A 129 -12.44 14.57 -8.15
N LYS A 130 -12.79 13.96 -7.01
CA LYS A 130 -13.29 14.66 -5.82
C LYS A 130 -12.17 14.91 -4.81
N ARG A 131 -11.11 15.60 -5.26
CA ARG A 131 -9.86 15.75 -4.48
C ARG A 131 -10.01 16.46 -3.13
N HIS A 132 -11.04 17.30 -2.98
CA HIS A 132 -11.36 17.95 -1.72
C HIS A 132 -11.77 16.96 -0.61
N LEU A 133 -12.12 15.72 -0.94
CA LEU A 133 -12.48 14.70 0.05
C LEU A 133 -11.26 13.99 0.65
N LEU A 134 -10.09 14.05 0.02
CA LEU A 134 -8.88 13.32 0.45
C LEU A 134 -8.49 13.67 1.88
N GLU A 135 -8.64 14.94 2.27
CA GLU A 135 -8.30 15.43 3.62
C GLU A 135 -9.13 14.79 4.74
N ASN A 136 -10.19 14.04 4.40
CA ASN A 136 -11.02 13.28 5.33
C ASN A 136 -10.58 11.81 5.49
N LEU A 137 -9.58 11.35 4.73
CA LEU A 137 -8.99 10.01 4.86
C LEU A 137 -7.82 10.00 5.83
N SER A 138 -7.28 8.81 6.15
CA SER A 138 -6.04 8.70 6.94
C SER A 138 -4.80 9.08 6.13
N GLY A 139 -4.82 8.82 4.83
CA GLY A 139 -3.66 9.03 3.98
C GLY A 139 -3.89 8.83 2.48
N ILE A 140 -2.80 8.61 1.74
CA ILE A 140 -2.76 8.54 0.29
C ILE A 140 -1.70 7.52 -0.18
N GLU A 141 -2.03 6.77 -1.23
CA GLU A 141 -1.07 5.97 -1.98
C GLU A 141 -0.21 6.90 -2.83
N VAL A 142 0.96 7.26 -2.29
CA VAL A 142 1.91 8.18 -2.93
C VAL A 142 2.62 7.50 -4.09
N TRP A 143 2.93 6.22 -3.93
CA TRP A 143 3.57 5.39 -4.96
C TRP A 143 2.76 4.13 -5.18
N SER A 144 2.23 3.96 -6.39
CA SER A 144 1.56 2.74 -6.80
C SER A 144 2.42 2.01 -7.83
N LEU A 145 2.81 0.76 -7.54
CA LEU A 145 3.77 0.00 -8.35
C LEU A 145 3.29 -0.20 -9.80
N LEU A 146 2.09 -0.75 -9.97
CA LEU A 146 1.58 -1.04 -11.32
C LEU A 146 1.21 0.23 -12.09
N PHE A 147 0.78 1.32 -11.42
CA PHE A 147 0.56 2.59 -12.11
C PHE A 147 1.85 3.29 -12.51
N ASP A 148 2.91 3.21 -11.70
CA ASP A 148 4.23 3.70 -12.11
C ASP A 148 4.75 2.93 -13.33
N PHE A 149 4.64 1.60 -13.29
CA PHE A 149 4.95 0.77 -14.44
C PHE A 149 4.10 1.13 -15.67
N SER A 150 2.77 1.17 -15.55
CA SER A 150 1.86 1.29 -16.69
C SER A 150 1.86 2.70 -17.30
N ARG A 151 2.05 3.76 -16.50
CA ARG A 151 2.07 5.16 -16.96
C ARG A 151 3.05 5.42 -18.11
N LYS A 152 4.26 4.85 -18.03
CA LYS A 152 5.29 5.02 -19.09
C LYS A 152 5.31 3.86 -20.09
N THR A 153 4.43 2.89 -19.93
CA THR A 153 4.36 1.72 -20.81
C THR A 153 3.35 1.94 -21.92
N ASN A 154 3.74 1.69 -23.15
CA ASN A 154 2.93 1.81 -24.36
C ASN A 154 3.29 0.68 -25.34
N PRO A 155 2.53 0.48 -26.44
CA PRO A 155 2.77 -0.64 -27.35
C PRO A 155 4.18 -0.71 -27.95
N SER A 156 4.88 0.41 -28.13
CA SER A 156 6.22 0.41 -28.74
C SER A 156 7.35 0.08 -27.75
N ASN A 157 7.13 0.25 -26.44
CA ASN A 157 8.15 0.02 -25.42
C ASN A 157 7.82 -1.09 -24.41
N VAL A 158 6.66 -1.74 -24.50
CA VAL A 158 6.18 -2.73 -23.51
C VAL A 158 7.17 -3.86 -23.25
N VAL A 159 7.85 -4.36 -24.28
CA VAL A 159 8.87 -5.41 -24.15
C VAL A 159 10.05 -4.90 -23.33
N PHE A 160 10.59 -3.74 -23.68
CA PHE A 160 11.69 -3.12 -22.94
C PHE A 160 11.30 -2.82 -21.48
N ARG A 161 10.09 -2.28 -21.28
CA ARG A 161 9.56 -2.00 -19.94
C ARG A 161 9.47 -3.27 -19.10
N TYR A 162 8.92 -4.35 -19.66
CA TYR A 162 8.79 -5.64 -19.01
C TYR A 162 10.14 -6.24 -18.60
N PHE A 163 11.10 -6.30 -19.53
CA PHE A 163 12.42 -6.89 -19.24
C PHE A 163 13.27 -6.04 -18.30
N GLY A 164 13.10 -4.72 -18.28
CA GLY A 164 13.76 -3.81 -17.34
C GLY A 164 13.06 -3.62 -15.99
N PHE A 165 11.89 -4.23 -15.77
CA PHE A 165 11.20 -4.13 -14.49
C PHE A 165 11.90 -4.95 -13.39
N PRO A 166 12.05 -4.41 -12.16
CA PRO A 166 11.54 -3.13 -11.65
C PRO A 166 12.58 -1.99 -11.63
N GLU A 167 13.76 -2.16 -12.23
CA GLU A 167 14.83 -1.15 -12.23
C GLU A 167 14.46 0.12 -12.99
N ASN A 168 13.48 0.02 -13.90
CA ASN A 168 12.97 1.14 -14.70
C ASN A 168 11.72 1.83 -14.13
N LEU A 169 11.44 1.65 -12.84
CA LEU A 169 10.46 2.45 -12.10
C LEU A 169 11.00 3.88 -11.89
N ASP A 170 10.09 4.85 -11.86
CA ASP A 170 10.46 6.27 -11.80
C ASP A 170 10.10 6.92 -10.47
N GLY A 171 9.40 6.20 -9.60
CA GLY A 171 8.94 6.73 -8.33
C GLY A 171 7.57 7.41 -8.39
N PRO A 172 7.17 8.01 -7.26
CA PRO A 172 5.92 8.76 -7.14
C PRO A 172 5.74 9.82 -8.23
N LEU A 173 4.50 10.03 -8.65
CA LEU A 173 4.13 11.14 -9.52
C LEU A 173 4.36 12.49 -8.81
N SER A 174 5.01 13.44 -9.48
CA SER A 174 5.21 14.79 -8.93
C SER A 174 3.90 15.52 -8.60
N SER A 175 2.82 15.24 -9.34
CA SER A 175 1.48 15.74 -9.03
C SER A 175 0.90 15.12 -7.76
N THR A 176 1.17 13.83 -7.51
CA THR A 176 0.75 13.13 -6.29
C THR A 176 1.53 13.62 -5.08
N LEU A 177 2.85 13.82 -5.21
CA LEU A 177 3.68 14.43 -4.16
C LEU A 177 3.18 15.84 -3.79
N LYS A 178 2.97 16.71 -4.78
CA LYS A 178 2.43 18.06 -4.55
C LYS A 178 1.03 18.07 -3.92
N LEU A 179 0.23 17.05 -4.19
CA LEU A 179 -1.07 16.88 -3.55
C LEU A 179 -0.91 16.46 -2.09
N TRP A 180 0.00 15.53 -1.83
CA TRP A 180 0.33 15.08 -0.47
C TRP A 180 0.87 16.22 0.39
N ASP A 181 1.86 16.97 -0.11
CA ASP A 181 2.48 18.11 0.58
C ASP A 181 1.43 19.17 1.00
N ARG A 182 0.51 19.50 0.07
CA ARG A 182 -0.56 20.48 0.32
C ARG A 182 -1.51 20.06 1.45
N ILE A 183 -1.75 18.77 1.63
CA ILE A 183 -2.59 18.28 2.73
C ILE A 183 -1.79 18.26 4.03
N LEU A 184 -0.50 17.88 3.96
CA LEU A 184 0.42 17.89 5.10
C LEU A 184 0.58 19.28 5.73
N GLU A 185 0.51 20.36 4.95
CA GLU A 185 0.49 21.74 5.45
C GLU A 185 -0.66 22.02 6.43
N LYS A 186 -1.77 21.27 6.35
CA LYS A 186 -2.99 21.51 7.13
C LYS A 186 -3.20 20.50 8.24
N ARG A 187 -2.81 19.24 8.03
CA ARG A 187 -3.01 18.14 8.97
C ARG A 187 -2.04 16.99 8.71
N LYS A 188 -1.88 16.12 9.71
CA LYS A 188 -1.22 14.82 9.51
C LYS A 188 -1.99 14.00 8.46
N PHE A 189 -1.26 13.49 7.48
CA PHE A 189 -1.81 12.71 6.38
C PHE A 189 -0.76 11.72 5.87
N THR A 190 -1.02 10.44 6.07
CA THR A 190 0.01 9.40 5.90
C THR A 190 0.23 9.07 4.41
N GLY A 191 1.47 9.09 3.96
CA GLY A 191 1.84 8.57 2.64
C GLY A 191 2.21 7.09 2.71
N VAL A 192 1.68 6.30 1.79
CA VAL A 192 2.00 4.87 1.67
C VAL A 192 2.38 4.51 0.24
N ALA A 193 3.02 3.35 0.07
CA ALA A 193 3.22 2.74 -1.23
C ALA A 193 2.36 1.48 -1.38
N GLY A 194 1.67 1.31 -2.50
CA GLY A 194 0.83 0.15 -2.78
C GLY A 194 1.25 -0.57 -4.05
N LEU A 195 0.88 -1.85 -4.13
CA LEU A 195 1.25 -2.71 -5.25
C LEU A 195 0.23 -2.69 -6.38
N ASP A 196 -1.07 -2.60 -6.06
CA ASP A 196 -2.20 -2.86 -6.96
C ASP A 196 -2.09 -4.22 -7.68
N ILE A 197 -1.43 -5.18 -7.04
CA ILE A 197 -1.07 -6.46 -7.67
C ILE A 197 -2.24 -7.44 -7.61
N HIS A 198 -2.48 -8.12 -8.73
CA HIS A 198 -3.60 -9.04 -8.93
C HIS A 198 -3.12 -10.46 -9.19
N HIS A 199 -3.90 -11.47 -8.77
CA HIS A 199 -3.63 -12.85 -9.16
C HIS A 199 -3.75 -13.01 -10.68
N LEU A 200 -2.65 -13.36 -11.34
CA LEU A 200 -2.62 -13.57 -12.78
C LEU A 200 -3.56 -14.72 -13.19
N LYS A 201 -4.42 -14.47 -14.17
CA LYS A 201 -5.21 -15.52 -14.81
C LYS A 201 -4.27 -16.52 -15.50
N PHE A 202 -4.66 -17.79 -15.55
CA PHE A 202 -3.84 -18.90 -16.06
C PHE A 202 -3.11 -18.58 -17.38
N GLY A 203 -3.82 -18.05 -18.39
CA GLY A 203 -3.21 -17.66 -19.67
C GLY A 203 -2.15 -16.56 -19.57
N MET A 204 -2.32 -15.59 -18.66
CA MET A 204 -1.36 -14.50 -18.46
C MET A 204 -0.09 -14.98 -17.74
N LYS A 205 -0.16 -16.05 -16.94
CA LYS A 205 1.03 -16.64 -16.30
C LYS A 205 2.05 -17.13 -17.33
N TYR A 206 1.59 -17.62 -18.49
CA TYR A 206 2.48 -18.03 -19.58
C TYR A 206 3.12 -16.86 -20.34
N LEU A 207 2.49 -15.67 -20.29
CA LEU A 207 3.05 -14.45 -20.87
C LEU A 207 4.04 -13.77 -19.91
N ASP A 208 3.87 -13.96 -18.61
CA ASP A 208 4.77 -13.44 -17.57
C ASP A 208 5.96 -14.38 -17.30
N ILE A 209 6.82 -14.56 -18.32
CA ILE A 209 7.98 -15.46 -18.27
C ILE A 209 9.00 -15.14 -17.16
N LYS A 210 9.17 -13.86 -16.79
CA LYS A 210 10.00 -13.40 -15.67
C LYS A 210 9.28 -13.46 -14.33
N LYS A 211 7.97 -13.79 -14.32
CA LYS A 211 7.11 -13.82 -13.13
C LYS A 211 7.06 -12.49 -12.39
N THR A 212 7.22 -11.38 -13.11
CA THR A 212 7.30 -10.03 -12.51
C THR A 212 5.97 -9.54 -11.94
N PHE A 213 4.86 -10.11 -12.41
CA PHE A 213 3.50 -9.81 -11.95
C PHE A 213 2.93 -10.92 -11.05
N GLU A 214 3.76 -11.86 -10.59
CA GLU A 214 3.41 -12.78 -9.50
C GLU A 214 3.63 -12.11 -8.13
N TYR A 215 2.84 -12.49 -7.13
CA TYR A 215 2.91 -11.92 -5.78
C TYR A 215 4.31 -11.99 -5.18
N GLY A 216 4.96 -13.17 -5.21
CA GLY A 216 6.30 -13.35 -4.68
C GLY A 216 7.38 -12.46 -5.30
N PHE A 217 7.21 -11.99 -6.54
CA PHE A 217 8.08 -10.98 -7.14
C PHE A 217 7.71 -9.58 -6.65
N ALA A 218 6.44 -9.18 -6.81
CA ALA A 218 5.96 -7.85 -6.45
C ALA A 218 6.21 -7.50 -4.96
N PHE A 219 6.08 -8.48 -4.06
CA PHE A 219 6.37 -8.34 -2.63
C PHE A 219 7.83 -8.03 -2.30
N LYS A 220 8.75 -8.17 -3.26
CA LYS A 220 10.17 -7.81 -3.11
C LYS A 220 10.49 -6.43 -3.68
N VAL A 221 9.54 -5.78 -4.35
CA VAL A 221 9.76 -4.52 -5.04
C VAL A 221 9.44 -3.35 -4.12
N LEU A 222 8.17 -3.00 -4.00
CA LEU A 222 7.76 -1.77 -3.32
C LEU A 222 7.17 -2.11 -1.95
N ARG A 223 7.88 -1.75 -0.88
CA ARG A 223 7.53 -2.12 0.50
C ARG A 223 7.33 -0.90 1.39
N ASN A 224 6.50 -1.07 2.41
CA ASN A 224 6.34 -0.10 3.50
C ASN A 224 7.05 -0.64 4.73
N HIS A 225 7.82 0.23 5.38
CA HIS A 225 8.61 -0.05 6.57
C HIS A 225 8.01 0.75 7.73
N LEU A 226 7.28 0.06 8.60
CA LEU A 226 6.63 0.65 9.76
C LEU A 226 7.59 0.70 10.94
N LEU A 227 7.59 1.82 11.66
CA LEU A 227 8.33 2.02 12.90
C LEU A 227 7.37 1.96 14.08
N CYS A 228 7.47 0.89 14.86
CA CYS A 228 6.58 0.57 15.96
C CYS A 228 7.30 0.67 17.31
N GLU A 229 6.59 1.11 18.35
CA GLU A 229 7.13 1.21 19.73
C GLU A 229 7.13 -0.15 20.45
N GLU A 230 6.39 -1.12 19.93
CA GLU A 230 6.20 -2.43 20.52
C GLU A 230 6.60 -3.54 19.56
N CYS A 231 7.06 -4.66 20.13
CA CYS A 231 7.26 -5.89 19.39
C CYS A 231 5.93 -6.52 18.99
N LEU A 232 5.85 -7.08 17.78
CA LEU A 232 4.81 -8.05 17.46
C LEU A 232 5.02 -9.29 18.32
N SER A 233 3.94 -9.76 18.93
CA SER A 233 3.94 -10.76 19.99
C SER A 233 3.40 -12.12 19.52
N GLY A 234 2.75 -12.16 18.35
CA GLY A 234 1.95 -13.29 17.88
C GLY A 234 0.47 -13.20 18.28
N ASP A 235 0.11 -12.28 19.17
CA ASP A 235 -1.28 -11.98 19.50
C ASP A 235 -1.93 -11.16 18.37
N ILE A 236 -2.91 -11.74 17.68
CA ILE A 236 -3.50 -11.17 16.47
C ILE A 236 -4.10 -9.78 16.75
N GLU A 237 -4.89 -9.63 17.80
CA GLU A 237 -5.58 -8.36 18.08
C GLU A 237 -4.60 -7.26 18.50
N LYS A 238 -3.61 -7.61 19.32
CA LYS A 238 -2.57 -6.68 19.75
C LYS A 238 -1.72 -6.24 18.56
N ASP A 239 -1.26 -7.19 17.76
CA ASP A 239 -0.34 -6.95 16.65
C ASP A 239 -1.01 -6.16 15.52
N ILE A 240 -2.31 -6.41 15.26
CA ILE A 240 -3.13 -5.56 14.39
C ILE A 240 -3.13 -4.11 14.87
N LYS A 241 -3.33 -3.87 16.17
CA LYS A 241 -3.32 -2.50 16.74
C LYS A 241 -1.96 -1.83 16.60
N ILE A 242 -0.87 -2.58 16.74
CA ILE A 242 0.50 -2.08 16.52
C ILE A 242 0.67 -1.61 15.06
N ILE A 243 0.32 -2.47 14.09
CA ILE A 243 0.48 -2.19 12.66
C ILE A 243 -0.44 -1.04 12.21
N ALA A 244 -1.74 -1.12 12.51
CA ALA A 244 -2.70 -0.07 12.17
C ALA A 244 -2.37 1.25 12.87
N GLY A 245 -1.88 1.19 14.11
CA GLY A 245 -1.45 2.35 14.88
C GLY A 245 -0.26 3.08 14.24
N ALA A 246 0.73 2.35 13.72
CA ALA A 246 1.86 2.94 13.01
C ALA A 246 1.41 3.67 11.73
N PHE A 247 0.50 3.08 10.96
CA PHE A 247 -0.13 3.73 9.80
C PHE A 247 -0.90 5.01 10.20
N LYS A 248 -1.75 4.94 11.24
CA LYS A 248 -2.51 6.10 11.74
C LYS A 248 -1.60 7.23 12.20
N LYS A 249 -0.46 6.90 12.82
CA LYS A 249 0.55 7.88 13.26
C LYS A 249 1.46 8.40 12.13
N GLY A 250 1.43 7.78 10.94
CA GLY A 250 2.33 8.12 9.84
C GLY A 250 3.79 7.72 10.08
N ARG A 251 4.03 6.72 10.95
CA ARG A 251 5.38 6.27 11.34
C ARG A 251 5.88 5.20 10.38
N LEU A 252 6.14 5.62 9.15
CA LEU A 252 6.69 4.75 8.12
C LEU A 252 7.52 5.48 7.09
N PHE A 253 8.27 4.70 6.33
CA PHE A 253 8.77 5.05 5.01
C PHE A 253 8.43 3.94 4.02
N PHE A 254 8.63 4.19 2.74
CA PHE A 254 8.50 3.18 1.70
C PHE A 254 9.68 3.24 0.75
N ALA A 255 10.03 2.10 0.16
CA ALA A 255 11.21 1.96 -0.68
C ALA A 255 11.03 0.91 -1.78
N ASN A 256 11.81 1.07 -2.85
CA ASN A 256 12.03 0.02 -3.83
C ASN A 256 13.14 -0.91 -3.32
N ASP A 257 12.75 -1.88 -2.50
CA ASP A 257 13.60 -2.87 -1.85
C ASP A 257 14.21 -3.89 -2.83
N PHE A 258 13.77 -3.89 -4.09
CA PHE A 258 14.41 -4.70 -5.13
C PHE A 258 15.80 -4.15 -5.49
N LEU A 259 15.99 -2.83 -5.43
CA LEU A 259 17.27 -2.19 -5.76
C LEU A 259 18.32 -2.43 -4.67
N ALA A 260 17.92 -2.30 -3.40
CA ALA A 260 18.73 -2.58 -2.24
C ALA A 260 17.83 -2.73 -1.00
N ASP A 261 18.28 -3.48 0.00
CA ASP A 261 17.59 -3.56 1.29
C ASP A 261 17.61 -2.19 1.98
N SER A 262 16.42 -1.61 2.21
CA SER A 262 16.28 -0.31 2.87
C SER A 262 16.12 -0.39 4.39
N LYS A 263 16.14 -1.60 4.97
CA LYS A 263 15.99 -1.80 6.42
C LYS A 263 17.05 -1.03 7.22
N GLY A 264 16.59 -0.40 8.30
CA GLY A 264 17.43 0.42 9.16
C GLY A 264 17.58 1.88 8.73
N PHE A 265 16.92 2.30 7.64
CA PHE A 265 16.70 3.72 7.36
C PHE A 265 15.94 4.36 8.55
N PHE A 266 16.40 5.54 8.97
CA PHE A 266 15.77 6.27 10.06
C PHE A 266 15.88 7.77 9.83
N PHE A 267 14.76 8.47 10.03
CA PHE A 267 14.71 9.92 10.03
C PHE A 267 13.97 10.40 11.28
N GLY A 268 14.68 11.11 12.15
CA GLY A 268 14.15 11.49 13.46
C GLY A 268 15.18 12.10 14.40
N SER A 269 14.86 12.19 15.68
CA SER A 269 15.79 12.68 16.71
C SER A 269 16.86 11.64 17.06
N GLU A 270 18.02 12.09 17.52
CA GLU A 270 19.14 11.20 17.91
C GLU A 270 18.75 10.23 19.04
N ASP A 271 17.93 10.67 20.00
CA ASP A 271 17.42 9.84 21.09
C ASP A 271 16.27 8.89 20.69
N LYS A 272 15.89 8.91 19.41
CA LYS A 272 14.82 8.13 18.77
C LYS A 272 13.44 8.28 19.43
N LYS A 273 13.19 9.40 20.10
CA LYS A 273 11.85 9.72 20.64
C LYS A 273 10.94 10.36 19.60
N ILE A 274 11.52 10.96 18.57
CA ILE A 274 10.83 11.61 17.46
C ILE A 274 11.23 10.89 16.17
N THR A 275 10.27 10.60 15.31
CA THR A 275 10.50 10.00 13.99
C THR A 275 9.50 10.54 12.97
N MET A 276 9.63 10.12 11.72
CA MET A 276 8.64 10.31 10.65
C MET A 276 7.20 10.17 11.17
N GLY A 277 6.32 11.12 10.82
CA GLY A 277 4.93 11.19 11.27
C GLY A 277 4.72 11.97 12.58
N ASP A 278 5.77 12.21 13.37
CA ASP A 278 5.70 13.12 14.52
C ASP A 278 5.77 14.60 14.08
N SER A 279 5.52 15.51 15.02
CA SER A 279 5.56 16.96 14.77
C SER A 279 6.62 17.59 15.66
N ILE A 280 7.42 18.48 15.09
CA ILE A 280 8.55 19.14 15.76
C ILE A 280 8.43 20.65 15.66
N LYS A 281 9.22 21.38 16.46
CA LYS A 281 9.40 22.81 16.29
C LYS A 281 10.41 23.09 15.18
N ILE A 282 10.22 24.20 14.47
CA ILE A 282 11.20 24.69 13.49
C ILE A 282 12.52 24.98 14.20
N GLY A 283 13.63 24.53 13.61
CA GLY A 283 14.98 24.71 14.14
C GLY A 283 15.49 23.54 14.99
N GLU A 284 14.70 22.48 15.18
CA GLU A 284 15.21 21.25 15.78
C GLU A 284 16.11 20.48 14.79
N ASN A 285 17.22 19.92 15.29
CA ASN A 285 18.13 19.11 14.49
C ASN A 285 17.61 17.68 14.40
N LEU A 286 17.49 17.18 13.17
CA LEU A 286 17.14 15.80 12.89
C LEU A 286 18.32 15.04 12.29
N LEU A 287 18.35 13.75 12.57
CA LEU A 287 19.30 12.78 12.06
C LEU A 287 18.65 12.04 10.88
N VAL A 288 19.40 11.88 9.80
CA VAL A 288 19.13 10.88 8.75
C VAL A 288 20.17 9.78 8.89
N LYS A 289 19.71 8.56 9.18
CA LYS A 289 20.53 7.35 9.15
C LYS A 289 20.17 6.55 7.91
N LEU A 290 21.18 6.24 7.10
CA LEU A 290 21.05 5.48 5.88
C LEU A 290 21.37 4.00 6.12
N PRO A 291 20.72 3.07 5.42
CA PRO A 291 20.95 1.63 5.55
C PRO A 291 22.30 1.20 4.94
N GLY A 292 22.88 2.02 4.08
CA GLY A 292 24.19 1.81 3.45
C GLY A 292 24.76 3.12 2.90
N LYS A 293 25.89 3.03 2.19
CA LYS A 293 26.46 4.19 1.47
C LYS A 293 25.58 4.50 0.25
N CYS A 294 25.12 5.73 0.14
CA CYS A 294 24.41 6.22 -1.03
C CYS A 294 24.63 7.73 -1.21
N ASP A 295 24.26 8.23 -2.39
CA ASP A 295 24.18 9.66 -2.65
C ASP A 295 22.85 10.20 -2.11
N VAL A 296 22.92 11.31 -1.36
CA VAL A 296 21.74 12.06 -0.93
C VAL A 296 21.64 13.27 -1.85
N ILE A 297 20.59 13.29 -2.68
CA ILE A 297 20.33 14.33 -3.68
C ILE A 297 19.15 15.17 -3.23
#